data_AF-A0A152A3G4-F1
#
_entry.id   AF-A0A152A3G4-F1
#
_cell.length_a   1.000
_cell.length_b   1.000
_cell.length_c   1.000
_cell.angle_alpha   90.00
_cell.angle_beta   90.00
_cell.angle_gamma   90.00
#
_symmetry.space_group_name_H-M   'P 1'
#
loop_
_entity.id
_entity.type
_entity.pdbx_description
1 polymer ?
#
loop_
_entity_poly.entity_id
_entity_poly.type
_entity_poly.pdbx_seq_one_letter_code
_entity_poly.pdbx_strand_id
1 'polypeptide(L)'
;MNVLQDFLMDENGVPLDLERIQFILKHRPTPPISEYHFKEMTEEIEVTKKNKERLGDCSICTVDFPLEDYVIKLPCKHYFHFDCITKWLGMHSVCPNCRFELPTEDSEYDAMRRYVREHEKSKEKTEDKDEEYNDRFKNKGSARNNSMYS
;
A
#
# COMPACT_ATOMS: atom_id res chain seq x y z
N MET A 1 -7.44 27.28 -10.27
CA MET A 1 -7.51 26.03 -11.05
C MET A 1 -6.82 24.98 -10.24
N ASN A 2 -7.55 23.99 -9.75
CA ASN A 2 -7.05 23.00 -8.81
C ASN A 2 -6.67 21.77 -9.64
N VAL A 3 -5.40 21.67 -10.04
CA VAL A 3 -4.89 20.69 -11.01
C VAL A 3 -5.19 19.23 -10.60
N LEU A 4 -5.43 18.99 -9.32
CA LEU A 4 -5.84 17.69 -8.77
C LEU A 4 -7.29 17.29 -9.08
N GLN A 5 -8.18 18.26 -9.37
CA GLN A 5 -9.57 17.96 -9.70
C GLN A 5 -9.72 17.44 -11.14
N ASP A 6 -8.84 17.80 -12.07
CA ASP A 6 -8.97 17.38 -13.47
C ASP A 6 -8.64 15.88 -13.67
N PHE A 7 -7.80 15.28 -12.80
CA PHE A 7 -7.40 13.87 -12.90
C PHE A 7 -8.40 12.86 -12.34
N LEU A 8 -9.45 13.34 -11.66
CA LEU A 8 -10.47 12.49 -11.03
C LEU A 8 -11.83 12.64 -11.73
N MET A 9 -11.86 13.11 -12.96
CA MET A 9 -13.08 13.30 -13.74
C MET A 9 -13.10 12.34 -14.94
N ASP A 10 -14.28 11.88 -15.34
CA ASP A 10 -14.45 11.15 -16.59
C ASP A 10 -14.46 12.08 -17.82
N GLU A 11 -14.62 11.50 -19.01
CA GLU A 11 -14.69 12.21 -20.29
C GLU A 11 -15.83 13.24 -20.38
N ASN A 12 -16.81 13.18 -19.47
CA ASN A 12 -17.95 14.08 -19.38
C ASN A 12 -17.81 15.09 -18.22
N GLY A 13 -16.66 15.10 -17.52
CA GLY A 13 -16.41 15.98 -16.38
C GLY A 13 -17.10 15.53 -15.08
N VAL A 14 -17.54 14.28 -15.01
CA VAL A 14 -18.16 13.71 -13.80
C VAL A 14 -17.07 13.14 -12.89
N PRO A 15 -17.05 13.49 -11.59
CA PRO A 15 -16.10 12.91 -10.65
C PRO A 15 -16.19 11.38 -10.63
N LEU A 16 -15.06 10.71 -10.81
CA LEU A 16 -14.95 9.28 -10.64
C LEU A 16 -15.25 8.93 -9.18
N ASP A 17 -16.22 8.07 -8.95
CA ASP A 17 -16.49 7.55 -7.61
C ASP A 17 -15.38 6.59 -7.15
N LEU A 18 -15.39 6.29 -5.84
CA LEU A 18 -14.40 5.42 -5.21
C LEU A 18 -14.32 4.03 -5.87
N GLU A 19 -15.46 3.45 -6.24
CA GLU A 19 -15.52 2.09 -6.82
C GLU A 19 -14.87 2.07 -8.20
N ARG A 20 -15.12 3.09 -9.02
CA ARG A 20 -14.51 3.23 -10.34
C ARG A 20 -13.01 3.49 -10.25
N ILE A 21 -12.55 4.31 -9.30
CA ILE A 21 -11.12 4.54 -9.09
C ILE A 21 -10.42 3.26 -8.62
N GLN A 22 -11.01 2.53 -7.67
CA GLN A 22 -10.51 1.22 -7.23
C GLN A 22 -10.45 0.22 -8.39
N PHE A 23 -11.47 0.21 -9.26
CA PHE A 23 -11.48 -0.61 -10.46
C PHE A 23 -10.33 -0.25 -11.40
N ILE A 24 -10.11 1.04 -11.69
CA ILE A 24 -9.00 1.50 -12.53
C ILE A 24 -7.65 1.06 -11.96
N LEU A 25 -7.40 1.32 -10.67
CA LEU A 25 -6.14 0.96 -10.01
C LEU A 25 -5.89 -0.56 -9.98
N LYS A 26 -6.95 -1.37 -9.95
CA LYS A 26 -6.85 -2.84 -9.97
C LYS A 26 -6.52 -3.41 -11.35
N HIS A 27 -6.92 -2.75 -12.43
CA HIS A 27 -6.76 -3.26 -13.80
C HIS A 27 -5.68 -2.53 -14.61
N ARG A 28 -5.23 -1.35 -14.17
CA ARG A 28 -4.09 -0.64 -14.74
C ARG A 28 -2.79 -1.20 -14.16
N PRO A 29 -1.78 -1.56 -14.99
CA PRO A 29 -0.44 -1.87 -14.50
C PRO A 29 0.11 -0.70 -13.69
N THR A 30 0.81 -0.99 -12.59
CA THR A 30 1.47 0.06 -11.83
C THR A 30 2.55 0.71 -12.72
N PRO A 31 2.64 2.05 -12.77
CA PRO A 31 3.68 2.70 -13.54
C PRO A 31 5.06 2.35 -12.95
N PRO A 32 6.11 2.36 -13.78
CA PRO A 32 7.46 2.09 -13.32
C PRO A 32 7.93 3.19 -12.36
N ILE A 33 8.87 2.85 -11.49
CA ILE A 33 9.61 3.88 -10.74
C ILE A 33 10.56 4.60 -11.70
N SER A 34 10.66 5.93 -11.59
CA SER A 34 11.72 6.68 -12.27
C SER A 34 13.08 6.28 -11.71
N GLU A 35 14.14 6.42 -12.52
CA GLU A 35 15.51 6.22 -12.05
C GLU A 35 15.87 7.09 -10.84
N TYR A 36 15.38 8.34 -10.81
CA TYR A 36 15.57 9.27 -9.70
C TYR A 36 14.98 8.72 -8.39
N HIS A 37 13.69 8.39 -8.38
CA HIS A 37 13.04 7.81 -7.20
C HIS A 37 13.66 6.48 -6.78
N PHE A 38 14.15 5.65 -7.72
CA PHE A 38 14.87 4.43 -7.35
C PHE A 38 16.13 4.75 -6.54
N LYS A 39 16.95 5.69 -7.00
CA LYS A 39 18.18 6.09 -6.30
C LYS A 39 17.91 6.76 -4.95
N GLU A 40 16.93 7.66 -4.89
CA GLU A 40 16.62 8.40 -3.66
C GLU A 40 15.97 7.54 -2.57
N MET A 41 15.21 6.51 -2.97
CA MET A 41 14.42 5.70 -2.04
C MET A 41 15.10 4.39 -1.65
N THR A 42 16.23 4.02 -2.26
CA THR A 42 16.90 2.75 -1.98
C THR A 42 18.28 2.94 -1.38
N GLU A 43 18.68 1.97 -0.57
CA GLU A 43 20.00 1.96 0.07
C GLU A 43 20.78 0.73 -0.41
N GLU A 44 22.01 0.93 -0.87
CA GLU A 44 22.96 -0.15 -1.10
C GLU A 44 23.60 -0.58 0.22
N ILE A 45 23.53 -1.88 0.51
CA ILE A 45 24.02 -2.47 1.76
C ILE A 45 25.00 -3.58 1.44
N GLU A 46 26.22 -3.48 1.98
CA GLU A 46 27.23 -4.55 1.89
C GLU A 46 26.82 -5.76 2.75
N VAL A 47 26.98 -6.95 2.18
CA VAL A 47 26.72 -8.23 2.84
C VAL A 47 27.94 -8.62 3.67
N THR A 48 27.79 -8.57 4.98
CA THR A 48 28.82 -8.92 5.94
C THR A 48 28.44 -10.17 6.72
N LYS A 49 29.42 -10.83 7.35
CA LYS A 49 29.15 -11.97 8.25
C LYS A 49 28.14 -11.62 9.37
N LYS A 50 28.08 -10.35 9.77
CA LYS A 50 27.20 -9.87 10.85
C LYS A 50 25.73 -9.71 10.44
N ASN A 51 25.47 -9.38 9.17
CA ASN A 51 24.10 -9.13 8.70
C ASN A 51 23.54 -10.27 7.83
N LYS A 52 24.38 -11.15 7.26
CA LYS A 52 23.97 -12.22 6.32
C LYS A 52 22.77 -13.04 6.81
N GLU A 53 22.78 -13.49 8.07
CA GLU A 53 21.67 -14.25 8.65
C GLU A 53 20.33 -13.49 8.69
N ARG A 54 20.38 -12.15 8.76
CA ARG A 54 19.19 -11.29 8.80
C ARG A 54 18.69 -10.88 7.42
N LEU A 55 19.55 -10.91 6.41
CA LEU A 55 19.18 -10.52 5.04
C LEU A 55 18.30 -11.59 4.38
N GLY A 56 18.50 -12.87 4.71
CA GLY A 56 17.80 -13.98 4.09
C GLY A 56 18.28 -14.21 2.65
N ASP A 57 17.34 -14.56 1.78
CA ASP A 57 17.52 -14.78 0.35
C ASP A 57 16.73 -13.76 -0.48
N CYS A 58 17.11 -13.60 -1.75
CA CYS A 58 16.37 -12.75 -2.66
C CYS A 58 15.07 -13.45 -3.09
N SER A 59 13.92 -12.96 -2.65
CA SER A 59 12.61 -13.56 -2.98
C SER A 59 12.22 -13.53 -4.46
N ILE A 60 12.94 -12.77 -5.30
CA ILE A 60 12.71 -12.72 -6.76
C ILE A 60 13.38 -13.90 -7.47
N CYS A 61 14.64 -14.19 -7.16
CA CYS A 61 15.40 -15.25 -7.82
C CYS A 61 15.60 -16.50 -6.93
N THR A 62 15.22 -16.44 -5.65
CA THR A 62 15.38 -17.50 -4.64
C THR A 62 16.84 -17.92 -4.40
N VAL A 63 17.77 -16.97 -4.57
CA VAL A 63 19.22 -17.17 -4.38
C VAL A 63 19.70 -16.36 -3.18
N ASP A 64 20.68 -16.90 -2.44
CA ASP A 64 21.28 -16.25 -1.28
C ASP A 64 22.21 -15.09 -1.67
N PHE A 65 22.49 -14.20 -0.71
CA PHE A 65 23.39 -13.07 -0.90
C PHE A 65 24.84 -13.46 -0.55
N PRO A 66 25.79 -13.41 -1.50
CA PRO A 66 27.20 -13.71 -1.22
C PRO A 66 27.81 -12.73 -0.21
N LEU A 67 28.79 -13.17 0.58
CA LEU A 67 29.57 -12.25 1.43
C LEU A 67 30.36 -11.27 0.55
N GLU A 68 30.53 -10.05 1.05
CA GLU A 68 31.26 -8.95 0.38
C GLU A 68 30.57 -8.44 -0.91
N ASP A 69 29.35 -8.90 -1.19
CA ASP A 69 28.49 -8.38 -2.25
C ASP A 69 27.57 -7.26 -1.73
N TYR A 70 26.79 -6.64 -2.61
CA TYR A 70 25.85 -5.57 -2.29
C TYR A 70 24.41 -5.98 -2.58
N VAL A 71 23.52 -5.60 -1.66
CA VAL A 71 22.07 -5.75 -1.82
C VAL A 71 21.39 -4.40 -1.79
N ILE A 72 20.24 -4.32 -2.45
CA ILE A 72 19.38 -3.16 -2.40
C ILE A 72 18.33 -3.35 -1.32
N LYS A 73 18.29 -2.39 -0.40
CA LYS A 73 17.28 -2.29 0.65
C LYS A 73 16.24 -1.24 0.25
N LEU A 74 14.97 -1.65 0.25
CA LEU A 74 13.84 -0.75 0.07
C LEU A 74 13.47 -0.01 1.37
N PRO A 75 12.66 1.07 1.32
CA PRO A 75 12.20 1.79 2.53
C PRO A 75 11.41 0.91 3.50
N CYS A 76 10.72 -0.11 2.97
CA CYS A 76 10.01 -1.12 3.73
C CYS A 76 10.92 -2.18 4.39
N LYS A 77 12.25 -2.05 4.26
CA LYS A 77 13.30 -2.89 4.85
C LYS A 77 13.42 -4.30 4.27
N HIS A 78 12.91 -4.54 3.06
CA HIS A 78 13.17 -5.76 2.30
C HIS A 78 14.41 -5.63 1.41
N TYR A 79 15.10 -6.75 1.20
CA TYR A 79 16.40 -6.83 0.52
C TYR A 79 16.32 -7.65 -0.76
N PHE A 80 17.04 -7.21 -1.79
CA PHE A 80 17.07 -7.84 -3.11
C PHE A 80 18.42 -7.65 -3.79
N HIS A 81 18.75 -8.51 -4.77
CA HIS A 81 19.84 -8.21 -5.69
C HIS A 81 19.51 -6.99 -6.53
N PHE A 82 20.52 -6.18 -6.87
CA PHE A 82 20.38 -4.97 -7.70
C PHE A 82 19.62 -5.25 -9.00
N ASP A 83 20.07 -6.25 -9.77
CA ASP A 83 19.44 -6.60 -11.05
C ASP A 83 17.99 -7.08 -10.89
N CYS A 84 17.72 -7.82 -9.81
CA CYS A 84 16.40 -8.38 -9.56
C CYS A 84 15.40 -7.27 -9.27
N ILE A 85 15.73 -6.37 -8.34
CA ILE A 85 14.82 -5.31 -7.95
C ILE A 85 14.71 -4.21 -9.00
N THR A 86 15.78 -3.92 -9.74
CA THR A 86 15.76 -2.95 -10.84
C THR A 86 14.79 -3.41 -11.94
N LYS A 87 14.87 -4.69 -12.34
CA LYS A 87 13.93 -5.26 -13.34
C LYS A 87 12.49 -5.23 -12.84
N TRP A 88 12.27 -5.60 -11.58
CA TRP A 88 10.93 -5.58 -10.98
C TRP A 88 10.37 -4.16 -10.92
N LEU A 89 11.15 -3.19 -10.42
CA LEU A 89 10.70 -1.82 -10.25
C LEU A 89 10.57 -1.05 -11.58
N GLY A 90 11.23 -1.52 -12.64
CA GLY A 90 11.01 -1.08 -14.02
C GLY A 90 9.67 -1.54 -14.62
N MET A 91 8.92 -2.41 -13.93
CA MET A 91 7.57 -2.83 -14.32
C MET A 91 6.52 -2.52 -13.26
N HIS A 92 6.94 -2.37 -12.00
CA HIS A 92 6.05 -2.25 -10.86
C HIS A 92 6.54 -1.24 -9.83
N SER A 93 5.72 -0.29 -9.38
CA SER A 93 6.09 0.60 -8.27
C SER A 93 5.81 0.02 -6.87
N VAL A 94 5.89 -1.30 -6.66
CA VAL A 94 5.53 -1.94 -5.38
C VAL A 94 6.56 -2.98 -4.96
N CYS A 95 6.79 -3.10 -3.65
CA CYS A 95 7.66 -4.13 -3.09
C CYS A 95 7.07 -5.54 -3.35
N PRO A 96 7.87 -6.50 -3.86
CA PRO A 96 7.42 -7.89 -4.05
C PRO A 96 6.92 -8.57 -2.78
N ASN A 97 7.48 -8.23 -1.62
CA ASN A 97 7.23 -8.94 -0.37
C ASN A 97 6.02 -8.40 0.40
N CYS A 98 5.89 -7.07 0.52
CA CYS A 98 4.85 -6.46 1.35
C CYS A 98 3.93 -5.49 0.59
N ARG A 99 4.10 -5.36 -0.72
CA ARG A 99 3.34 -4.43 -1.58
C ARG A 99 3.44 -2.96 -1.17
N PHE A 100 4.45 -2.60 -0.37
CA PHE A 100 4.76 -1.20 -0.08
C PHE A 100 4.94 -0.44 -1.38
N GLU A 101 4.17 0.64 -1.54
CA GLU A 101 4.16 1.48 -2.73
C GLU A 101 5.35 2.44 -2.71
N LEU A 102 6.07 2.49 -3.83
CA LEU A 102 7.08 3.51 -4.10
C LEU A 102 6.45 4.65 -4.93
N PRO A 103 7.00 5.88 -4.80
CA PRO A 103 6.56 7.04 -5.60
C PRO A 103 6.72 6.79 -7.10
N THR A 104 5.87 7.43 -7.90
CA THR A 104 5.93 7.35 -9.37
C THR A 104 5.94 8.76 -9.97
N GLU A 105 6.26 8.88 -11.26
CA GLU A 105 6.12 10.17 -11.97
C GLU A 105 4.73 10.32 -12.63
N ASP A 106 3.85 9.34 -12.42
CA ASP A 106 2.48 9.35 -12.93
C ASP A 106 1.56 10.07 -11.93
N SER A 107 1.42 11.39 -12.13
CA SER A 107 0.64 12.25 -11.24
C SER A 107 -0.84 11.86 -11.16
N GLU A 108 -1.41 11.33 -12.24
CA GLU A 108 -2.80 10.86 -12.27
C GLU A 108 -2.95 9.63 -11.37
N TYR A 109 -2.07 8.66 -11.56
CA TYR A 109 -2.08 7.42 -10.80
C TYR A 109 -1.82 7.65 -9.29
N ASP A 110 -0.88 8.53 -8.96
CA ASP A 110 -0.62 8.94 -7.57
C ASP A 110 -1.81 9.70 -6.95
N ALA A 111 -2.50 10.54 -7.73
CA ALA A 111 -3.73 11.21 -7.29
C ALA A 111 -4.86 10.22 -7.03
N MET A 112 -5.08 9.25 -7.93
CA MET A 112 -6.07 8.17 -7.77
C MET A 112 -5.80 7.36 -6.49
N ARG A 113 -4.55 6.94 -6.26
CA ARG A 113 -4.16 6.22 -5.03
C ARG A 113 -4.41 7.04 -3.77
N ARG A 114 -4.05 8.32 -3.79
CA ARG A 114 -4.26 9.24 -2.67
C ARG A 114 -5.76 9.38 -2.35
N TYR A 115 -6.59 9.55 -3.38
CA TYR A 115 -8.03 9.64 -3.23
C TYR A 115 -8.61 8.40 -2.55
N VAL A 116 -8.25 7.20 -3.00
CA VAL A 116 -8.73 5.94 -2.40
C VAL A 116 -8.35 5.85 -0.91
N ARG A 117 -7.08 6.10 -0.56
CA ARG A 117 -6.62 6.06 0.84
C ARG A 117 -7.35 7.04 1.75
N GLU A 118 -7.67 8.24 1.25
CA GLU A 118 -8.39 9.26 2.02
C GLU A 118 -9.86 8.86 2.25
N HIS A 119 -10.49 8.19 1.28
CA HIS A 119 -11.88 7.74 1.38
C HIS A 119 -12.03 6.46 2.23
N GLU A 120 -11.08 5.52 2.17
CA GLU A 120 -11.07 4.32 3.02
C GLU A 120 -10.95 4.69 4.50
N LYS A 121 -10.04 5.61 4.86
CA LYS A 121 -9.91 6.14 6.23
C LYS A 121 -11.17 6.85 6.73
N SER A 122 -11.95 7.42 5.82
CA SER A 122 -13.21 8.08 6.17
C SER A 122 -14.31 7.08 6.49
N LYS A 123 -14.31 5.89 5.86
CA LYS A 123 -15.21 4.77 6.17
C LYS A 123 -14.90 4.12 7.52
N GLU A 124 -13.63 3.87 7.82
CA GLU A 124 -13.20 3.31 9.11
C GLU A 124 -13.67 4.19 10.29
N LYS A 125 -13.54 5.52 10.17
CA LYS A 125 -13.99 6.47 11.20
C LYS A 125 -15.51 6.53 11.41
N THR A 126 -16.30 6.17 10.41
CA THR A 126 -17.76 6.11 10.55
C THR A 126 -18.20 4.82 11.21
N GLU A 127 -17.54 3.71 10.88
CA GLU A 127 -17.83 2.39 11.46
C GLU A 127 -17.49 2.34 12.96
N ASP A 128 -16.35 2.92 13.39
CA ASP A 128 -15.97 3.03 14.80
C ASP A 128 -17.02 3.78 15.66
N LYS A 129 -17.66 4.81 15.08
CA LYS A 129 -18.69 5.61 15.77
C LYS A 129 -20.03 4.86 15.88
N ASP A 130 -20.36 4.07 14.86
CA ASP A 130 -21.57 3.26 14.86
C ASP A 130 -21.43 2.07 15.82
N GLU A 131 -20.23 1.52 16.00
CA GLU A 131 -19.93 0.52 17.02
C GLU A 131 -20.01 1.09 18.44
N GLU A 132 -19.41 2.26 18.70
CA GLU A 132 -19.52 2.95 20.00
C GLU A 132 -20.98 3.29 20.34
N TYR A 133 -21.75 3.74 19.36
CA TYR A 133 -23.19 3.96 19.50
C TYR A 133 -23.91 2.65 19.82
N ASN A 134 -23.70 1.59 19.03
CA ASN A 134 -24.40 0.32 19.21
C ASN A 134 -24.06 -0.40 20.53
N ASP A 135 -22.83 -0.30 21.03
CA ASP A 135 -22.44 -0.85 22.33
C ASP A 135 -23.13 -0.14 23.50
N ARG A 136 -23.32 1.18 23.38
CA ARG A 136 -24.04 2.00 24.37
C ARG A 136 -25.53 1.65 24.48
N PHE A 137 -26.15 1.13 23.42
CA PHE A 137 -27.56 0.71 23.40
C PHE A 137 -27.77 -0.76 23.80
N LYS A 138 -26.82 -1.66 23.52
CA LYS A 138 -26.89 -3.08 23.94
C LYS A 138 -26.84 -3.25 25.46
N ASN A 139 -26.12 -2.39 26.19
CA ASN A 139 -26.06 -2.42 27.66
C ASN A 139 -27.32 -1.90 28.38
N LYS A 140 -28.34 -1.41 27.67
CA LYS A 140 -29.64 -1.00 28.27
C LYS A 140 -30.79 -1.99 28.06
N GLY A 141 -30.53 -3.12 27.39
CA GLY A 141 -31.53 -4.12 27.03
C GLY A 141 -31.46 -5.41 27.85
N SER A 142 -31.34 -5.35 29.18
CA SER A 142 -31.48 -6.54 30.05
C SER A 142 -32.16 -6.22 31.38
N ALA A 143 -33.43 -5.82 31.30
CA ALA A 143 -34.35 -5.87 32.44
C ALA A 143 -35.79 -6.02 31.94
N ARG A 144 -36.19 -7.25 31.63
CA ARG A 144 -37.56 -7.81 31.47
C ARG A 144 -37.41 -9.05 30.58
N ASN A 145 -37.85 -10.26 30.91
CA ASN A 145 -38.60 -10.85 32.00
C ASN A 145 -38.29 -12.36 31.93
N ASN A 146 -38.29 -13.08 33.04
CA ASN A 146 -39.24 -14.18 33.20
C ASN A 146 -39.22 -14.80 34.59
N SER A 147 -40.41 -14.94 35.17
CA SER A 147 -40.88 -16.03 36.04
C SER A 147 -42.24 -15.60 36.62
N MET A 148 -43.30 -16.39 36.77
CA MET A 148 -43.66 -17.76 36.40
C MET A 148 -45.17 -17.85 36.69
N TYR A 149 -45.84 -18.83 36.10
CA TYR A 149 -47.11 -19.43 36.53
C TYR A 149 -47.61 -19.09 37.94
N SER A 150 -48.84 -18.58 38.02
CA SER A 150 -50.00 -19.22 38.67
C SER A 150 -51.29 -18.59 38.17
#